data_AF-C1FP82-F1
#
_entry.id   AF-C1FP82-F1
#
_cell.length_a   1.000
_cell.length_b   1.000
_cell.length_c   1.000
_cell.angle_alpha   90.00
_cell.angle_beta   90.00
_cell.angle_gamma   90.00
#
_symmetry.space_group_name_H-M   'P 1'
#
loop_
_entity.id
_entity.type
_entity.pdbx_description
1 polymer ?
#
loop_
_entity_poly.entity_id
_entity_poly.type
_entity_poly.pdbx_seq_one_letter_code
_entity_poly.pdbx_strand_id
1 'polypeptide(L)'
;MLRKFTNKELSEIEEIQYAKKVLNEEGAYSYQNEKYVYFYNNNKELIRIDNNLESKMENYYELNEFMKEIYEKTYKEYKSKKMEDDVMIMLEKVYKEIKRKKGLQINTTLTEDMINSTKLFEDSFEKINEKCNMAMGESKELKKVLKKFNDDEMGGGFIYFIHEQNDEEVLIQLDLVDYLTCVVCRVEEIEDFQFIKEEDGIYLKLHEKYEDIDHAWIDYMGVQM
;
A
#
# COMPACT_ATOMS: atom_id res chain seq x y z
N MET A 1 15.12 -17.56 -5.66
CA MET A 1 15.63 -17.94 -7.01
C MET A 1 14.56 -18.75 -7.76
N LEU A 2 14.12 -18.25 -8.92
CA LEU A 2 13.15 -18.94 -9.80
C LEU A 2 13.82 -20.01 -10.65
N ARG A 3 13.14 -21.16 -10.83
CA ARG A 3 13.60 -22.25 -11.69
C ARG A 3 12.46 -22.78 -12.56
N LYS A 4 12.72 -22.84 -13.87
CA LYS A 4 11.92 -23.57 -14.85
C LYS A 4 12.53 -24.95 -15.08
N PHE A 5 11.70 -25.95 -15.37
CA PHE A 5 12.14 -27.33 -15.54
C PHE A 5 12.08 -27.77 -16.99
N THR A 6 13.06 -28.55 -17.42
CA THR A 6 13.06 -29.17 -18.75
C THR A 6 12.13 -30.38 -18.81
N ASN A 7 11.66 -30.74 -20.00
CA ASN A 7 10.80 -31.92 -20.21
C ASN A 7 11.39 -33.23 -19.66
N LYS A 8 12.73 -33.35 -19.67
CA LYS A 8 13.44 -34.51 -19.10
C LYS A 8 13.31 -34.54 -17.57
N GLU A 9 13.65 -33.44 -16.90
CA GLU A 9 13.56 -33.33 -15.43
C GLU A 9 12.12 -33.48 -14.93
N LEU A 10 11.17 -32.96 -15.70
CA LEU A 10 9.73 -33.09 -15.46
C LEU A 10 9.23 -34.55 -15.40
N SER A 11 10.02 -35.51 -15.88
CA SER A 11 9.71 -36.95 -15.92
C SER A 11 10.56 -37.78 -14.96
N GLU A 12 11.70 -37.26 -14.49
CA GLU A 12 12.69 -38.03 -13.71
C GLU A 12 12.68 -37.68 -12.21
N ILE A 13 12.19 -36.50 -11.83
CA ILE A 13 12.18 -36.04 -10.44
C ILE A 13 10.86 -36.41 -9.77
N GLU A 14 10.90 -37.34 -8.81
CA GLU A 14 9.71 -37.84 -8.07
C GLU A 14 8.91 -36.70 -7.40
N GLU A 15 9.60 -35.72 -6.81
CA GLU A 15 9.00 -34.52 -6.22
C GLU A 15 8.15 -33.73 -7.23
N ILE A 16 8.64 -33.59 -8.47
CA ILE A 16 7.93 -32.89 -9.54
C ILE A 16 6.73 -33.70 -10.02
N GLN A 17 6.88 -35.03 -10.14
CA GLN A 17 5.76 -35.89 -10.49
C GLN A 17 4.65 -35.82 -9.43
N TYR A 18 5.02 -35.77 -8.15
CA TYR A 18 4.07 -35.61 -7.06
C TYR A 18 3.39 -34.23 -7.11
N ALA A 19 4.16 -33.15 -7.26
CA ALA A 19 3.63 -31.79 -7.40
C ALA A 19 2.61 -31.71 -8.55
N LYS A 20 2.92 -32.28 -9.73
CA LYS A 20 1.97 -32.33 -10.86
C LYS A 20 0.66 -33.06 -10.56
N LYS A 21 0.71 -34.10 -9.73
CA LYS A 21 -0.46 -34.90 -9.36
C LYS A 21 -1.38 -34.16 -8.39
N VAL A 22 -0.81 -33.31 -7.53
CA VAL A 22 -1.53 -32.58 -6.48
C VAL A 22 -1.98 -31.20 -6.95
N LEU A 23 -1.22 -30.59 -7.87
CA LEU A 23 -1.57 -29.36 -8.54
C LEU A 23 -2.66 -29.62 -9.59
N ASN A 24 -3.92 -29.36 -9.23
CA ASN A 24 -4.96 -29.10 -10.21
C ASN A 24 -4.59 -27.82 -10.99
N GLU A 25 -5.17 -27.58 -12.18
CA GLU A 25 -4.72 -26.55 -13.15
C GLU A 25 -4.57 -25.11 -12.58
N GLU A 26 -5.09 -24.82 -11.39
CA GLU A 26 -5.05 -23.51 -10.72
C GLU A 26 -4.40 -23.52 -9.32
N GLY A 27 -3.87 -24.65 -8.86
CA GLY A 27 -3.34 -24.81 -7.50
C GLY A 27 -1.89 -24.35 -7.29
N ALA A 28 -1.49 -24.25 -6.02
CA ALA A 28 -0.10 -24.11 -5.59
C ALA A 28 0.25 -25.20 -4.55
N TYR A 29 1.47 -25.73 -4.59
CA TYR A 29 1.94 -26.82 -3.74
C TYR A 29 3.25 -26.44 -3.05
N SER A 30 3.24 -26.47 -1.71
CA SER A 30 4.42 -26.25 -0.88
C SER A 30 5.12 -27.58 -0.56
N TYR A 31 6.42 -27.66 -0.80
CA TYR A 31 7.25 -28.84 -0.52
C TYR A 31 8.44 -28.50 0.39
N GLN A 32 8.98 -29.51 1.09
CA GLN A 32 10.11 -29.39 2.02
C GLN A 32 9.90 -28.33 3.12
N ASN A 33 9.00 -28.57 4.07
CA ASN A 33 8.73 -27.64 5.19
C ASN A 33 8.48 -26.21 4.70
N GLU A 34 7.68 -26.07 3.64
CA GLU A 34 7.36 -24.78 3.03
C GLU A 34 8.57 -24.02 2.48
N LYS A 35 9.71 -24.68 2.20
CA LYS A 35 10.89 -24.00 1.64
C LYS A 35 10.68 -23.56 0.19
N TYR A 36 9.97 -24.37 -0.59
CA TYR A 36 9.70 -24.10 -2.01
C TYR A 36 8.21 -24.15 -2.29
N VAL A 37 7.77 -23.31 -3.22
CA VAL A 37 6.42 -23.35 -3.79
C VAL A 37 6.50 -23.72 -5.27
N TYR A 38 5.67 -24.68 -5.65
CA TYR A 38 5.45 -25.14 -7.00
C TYR A 38 4.07 -24.69 -7.48
N PHE A 39 3.99 -24.13 -8.68
CA PHE A 39 2.74 -23.71 -9.30
C PHE A 39 2.89 -23.67 -10.83
N TYR A 40 1.77 -23.60 -11.56
CA TYR A 40 1.78 -23.37 -13.00
C TYR A 40 1.69 -21.87 -13.28
N ASN A 41 2.62 -21.31 -14.05
CA ASN A 41 2.51 -19.91 -14.50
C ASN A 41 1.39 -19.76 -15.55
N ASN A 42 1.17 -18.52 -16.01
CA ASN A 42 0.17 -18.22 -17.04
C ASN A 42 0.41 -18.97 -18.37
N ASN A 43 1.64 -19.42 -18.63
CA ASN A 43 1.99 -20.22 -19.80
C ASN A 43 1.81 -21.74 -19.58
N LYS A 44 1.20 -22.15 -18.46
CA LYS A 44 1.06 -23.55 -18.01
C LYS A 44 2.41 -24.27 -17.84
N GLU A 45 3.48 -23.52 -17.59
CA GLU A 45 4.79 -24.05 -17.25
C GLU A 45 4.86 -24.27 -15.75
N LEU A 46 5.35 -25.44 -15.32
CA LEU A 46 5.61 -25.69 -13.91
C LEU A 46 6.82 -24.87 -13.46
N ILE A 47 6.61 -23.98 -12.51
CA ILE A 47 7.64 -23.14 -11.90
C ILE A 47 7.87 -23.56 -10.46
N ARG A 48 9.13 -23.47 -10.03
CA ARG A 48 9.51 -23.49 -8.62
C ARG A 48 10.11 -22.16 -8.22
N ILE A 49 9.65 -21.62 -7.11
CA ILE A 49 10.25 -20.47 -6.44
C ILE A 49 10.59 -20.80 -4.98
N ASP A 50 11.56 -20.07 -4.44
CA ASP A 50 11.80 -20.07 -3.00
C ASP A 50 10.61 -19.42 -2.30
N ASN A 51 10.17 -20.00 -1.19
CA ASN A 51 9.03 -19.50 -0.43
C ASN A 51 9.45 -18.37 0.53
N ASN A 52 10.04 -17.31 0.00
CA ASN A 52 10.34 -16.09 0.73
C ASN A 52 9.84 -14.87 -0.06
N LEU A 53 9.61 -13.77 0.65
CA LEU A 53 9.00 -12.56 0.09
C LEU A 53 9.84 -11.97 -1.06
N GLU A 54 11.16 -11.91 -0.87
CA GLU A 54 12.11 -11.29 -1.80
C GLU A 54 12.15 -12.03 -3.15
N SER A 55 12.19 -13.37 -3.11
CA SER A 55 12.13 -14.19 -4.32
C SER A 55 10.77 -14.11 -5.02
N LYS A 56 9.67 -13.89 -4.30
CA LYS A 56 8.35 -13.67 -4.89
C LYS A 56 8.27 -12.29 -5.57
N MET A 57 8.84 -11.24 -4.96
CA MET A 57 8.94 -9.90 -5.56
C MET A 57 9.71 -9.90 -6.87
N GLU A 58 10.92 -10.47 -6.86
CA GLU A 58 11.79 -10.49 -8.04
C GLU A 58 11.15 -11.20 -9.25
N ASN A 59 10.19 -12.10 -9.01
CA ASN A 59 9.59 -12.96 -10.02
C ASN A 59 8.07 -12.75 -10.15
N TYR A 60 7.55 -11.61 -9.70
CA TYR A 60 6.11 -11.33 -9.65
C TYR A 60 5.41 -11.49 -11.01
N TYR A 61 6.06 -11.11 -12.10
CA TYR A 61 5.52 -11.24 -13.47
C TYR A 61 5.36 -12.69 -13.97
N GLU A 62 6.08 -13.63 -13.37
CA GLU A 62 5.99 -15.07 -13.70
C GLU A 62 4.93 -15.77 -12.83
N LEU A 63 4.34 -15.09 -11.84
CA LEU A 63 3.26 -15.61 -11.02
C LEU A 63 1.94 -15.62 -11.81
N ASN A 64 1.13 -16.66 -11.61
CA ASN A 64 -0.26 -16.63 -12.04
C ASN A 64 -1.10 -15.78 -11.09
N GLU A 65 -2.33 -15.41 -11.50
CA GLU A 65 -3.21 -14.52 -10.72
C GLU A 65 -3.46 -15.03 -9.29
N PHE A 66 -3.71 -16.33 -9.13
CA PHE A 66 -3.90 -16.94 -7.81
C PHE A 66 -2.67 -16.78 -6.88
N MET A 67 -1.47 -16.93 -7.43
CA MET A 67 -0.22 -16.76 -6.68
C MET A 67 0.09 -15.30 -6.36
N LYS A 68 -0.34 -14.36 -7.23
CA LYS A 68 -0.24 -12.93 -6.96
C LYS A 68 -1.14 -12.56 -5.77
N GLU A 69 -2.38 -13.03 -5.74
CA GLU A 69 -3.32 -12.77 -4.65
C GLU A 69 -2.77 -13.27 -3.29
N ILE A 70 -2.23 -14.50 -3.25
CA ILE A 70 -1.58 -15.05 -2.05
C ILE A 70 -0.38 -14.20 -1.65
N TYR A 71 0.42 -13.77 -2.62
CA TYR A 71 1.61 -12.96 -2.38
C TYR A 71 1.25 -11.58 -1.80
N GLU A 72 0.29 -10.88 -2.40
CA GLU A 72 -0.18 -9.55 -1.96
C GLU A 72 -0.71 -9.58 -0.53
N LYS A 73 -1.53 -10.58 -0.20
CA LYS A 73 -2.01 -10.78 1.16
C LYS A 73 -0.86 -11.00 2.15
N THR A 74 0.10 -11.85 1.81
CA THR A 74 1.26 -12.13 2.67
C THR A 74 2.18 -10.90 2.81
N TYR A 75 2.31 -10.11 1.75
CA TYR A 75 3.12 -8.90 1.71
C TYR A 75 2.54 -7.80 2.62
N LYS A 76 1.21 -7.63 2.64
CA LYS A 76 0.53 -6.72 3.56
C LYS A 76 0.80 -7.05 5.02
N GLU A 77 0.64 -8.33 5.38
CA GLU A 77 0.89 -8.81 6.75
C GLU A 77 2.35 -8.56 7.15
N TYR A 78 3.30 -8.80 6.24
CA TYR A 78 4.71 -8.49 6.45
C TYR A 78 4.97 -6.99 6.66
N LYS A 79 4.39 -6.11 5.83
CA LYS A 79 4.55 -4.65 5.94
C LYS A 79 3.98 -4.11 7.26
N SER A 80 2.80 -4.59 7.67
CA SER A 80 2.20 -4.24 8.97
C SER A 80 3.08 -4.66 10.14
N LYS A 81 3.58 -5.91 10.11
CA LYS A 81 4.43 -6.45 11.17
C LYS A 81 5.79 -5.74 11.26
N LYS A 82 6.39 -5.40 10.12
CA LYS A 82 7.62 -4.60 10.08
C LYS A 82 7.43 -3.21 10.70
N MET A 83 6.28 -2.59 10.45
CA MET A 83 5.93 -1.30 11.06
C MET A 83 5.73 -1.43 12.57
N GLU A 84 5.09 -2.51 13.05
CA GLU A 84 4.99 -2.82 14.48
C GLU A 84 6.36 -3.02 15.13
N ASP A 85 7.26 -3.79 14.49
CA ASP A 85 8.62 -4.04 14.97
C ASP A 85 9.44 -2.74 15.05
N ASP A 86 9.36 -1.87 14.04
CA ASP A 86 10.03 -0.56 14.03
C ASP A 86 9.51 0.34 15.18
N VAL A 87 8.20 0.34 15.44
CA VAL A 87 7.59 1.05 16.58
C VAL A 87 8.08 0.48 17.92
N MET A 88 8.14 -0.84 18.05
CA MET A 88 8.63 -1.51 19.27
C MET A 88 10.11 -1.20 19.55
N ILE A 89 10.97 -1.21 18.53
CA ILE A 89 12.38 -0.82 18.67
C ILE A 89 12.52 0.63 19.14
N MET A 90 11.69 1.54 18.63
CA MET A 90 11.68 2.94 19.06
C MET A 90 11.22 3.08 20.51
N LEU A 91 10.14 2.41 20.90
CA LEU A 91 9.65 2.40 22.29
C LEU A 91 10.70 1.84 23.26
N GLU A 92 11.46 0.82 22.86
CA GLU A 92 12.55 0.29 23.67
C GLU A 92 13.69 1.29 23.88
N LYS A 93 14.11 2.00 22.82
CA LYS A 93 15.14 3.04 22.92
C LYS A 93 14.71 4.16 23.87
N VAL A 94 13.46 4.59 23.74
CA VAL A 94 12.83 5.57 24.63
C VAL A 94 12.84 5.08 26.07
N TYR A 95 12.38 3.86 26.32
CA TYR A 95 12.29 3.30 27.67
C TYR A 95 13.69 3.19 28.33
N LYS A 96 14.70 2.78 27.56
CA LYS A 96 16.10 2.73 28.02
C LYS A 96 16.62 4.12 28.40
N GLU A 97 16.30 5.15 27.63
CA GLU A 97 16.74 6.52 27.93
C GLU A 97 16.03 7.11 29.15
N ILE A 98 14.72 6.87 29.31
CA ILE A 98 13.98 7.25 30.52
C ILE A 98 14.56 6.55 31.76
N LYS A 99 14.87 5.25 31.66
CA LYS A 99 15.46 4.49 32.76
C LYS A 99 16.86 4.98 33.11
N ARG A 100 17.69 5.31 32.10
CA ARG A 100 19.02 5.90 32.28
C ARG A 100 18.93 7.24 33.02
N LYS A 101 18.01 8.12 32.61
CA LYS A 101 17.81 9.43 33.21
C LYS A 101 17.17 9.39 34.60
N LYS A 102 16.24 8.46 34.87
CA LYS A 102 15.72 8.22 36.23
C LYS A 102 16.80 7.72 37.19
N GLY A 103 17.77 6.94 36.70
CA GLY A 103 18.96 6.56 37.48
C GLY A 103 19.90 7.73 37.81
N LEU A 104 19.84 8.84 37.06
CA LEU A 104 20.62 10.06 37.30
C LEU A 104 19.95 11.05 38.29
N GLN A 105 18.68 10.83 38.67
CA GLN A 105 17.97 11.71 39.61
C GLN A 105 18.40 11.45 41.07
N ILE A 106 19.55 12.01 41.45
CA ILE A 106 19.79 12.49 42.82
C ILE A 106 20.02 14.01 42.88
N ASN A 107 20.29 14.72 41.79
CA ASN A 107 20.50 16.18 41.85
C ASN A 107 19.73 16.97 40.78
N THR A 108 18.65 17.64 41.21
CA THR A 108 18.11 18.96 40.81
C THR A 108 18.25 19.50 39.37
N THR A 109 18.39 18.63 38.36
CA THR A 109 18.41 19.00 36.93
C THR A 109 17.25 18.32 36.19
N LEU A 110 16.11 18.15 36.87
CA LEU A 110 14.95 17.42 36.33
C LEU A 110 14.33 18.12 35.10
N THR A 111 14.38 19.44 35.04
CA THR A 111 13.60 20.23 34.07
C THR A 111 14.20 20.20 32.67
N GLU A 112 15.51 20.43 32.52
CA GLU A 112 16.18 20.45 31.21
C GLU A 112 16.26 19.04 30.58
N ASP A 113 16.51 18.02 31.40
CA ASP A 113 16.57 16.64 30.93
C ASP A 113 15.20 16.11 30.48
N MET A 114 14.11 16.54 31.14
CA MET A 114 12.74 16.27 30.71
C MET A 114 12.43 17.00 29.40
N ILE A 115 12.79 18.28 29.27
CA ILE A 115 12.60 19.06 28.03
C ILE A 115 13.34 18.39 26.85
N ASN A 116 14.58 17.94 27.05
CA ASN A 116 15.36 17.29 25.99
C ASN A 116 14.79 15.92 25.60
N SER A 117 14.24 15.17 26.56
CA SER A 117 13.53 13.92 26.24
C SER A 117 12.23 14.19 25.49
N THR A 118 11.45 15.20 25.87
CA THR A 118 10.23 15.61 25.15
C THR A 118 10.54 16.05 23.72
N LYS A 119 11.62 16.81 23.50
CA LYS A 119 12.05 17.17 22.13
C LYS A 119 12.44 15.96 21.28
N LEU A 120 13.15 15.00 21.85
CA LEU A 120 13.46 13.73 21.18
C LEU A 120 12.19 12.93 20.82
N PHE A 121 11.15 13.02 21.65
CA PHE A 121 9.82 12.48 21.33
C PHE A 121 9.17 13.24 20.19
N GLU A 122 9.15 14.58 20.25
CA GLU A 122 8.59 15.46 19.22
C GLU A 122 9.25 15.20 17.86
N ASP A 123 10.58 15.22 17.78
CA ASP A 123 11.33 14.97 16.53
C ASP A 123 11.09 13.56 15.95
N SER A 124 10.91 12.56 16.83
CA SER A 124 10.65 11.17 16.41
C SER A 124 9.20 10.98 15.96
N PHE A 125 8.25 11.62 16.66
CA PHE A 125 6.86 11.70 16.22
C PHE A 125 6.77 12.45 14.91
N GLU A 126 7.44 13.58 14.74
CA GLU A 126 7.43 14.38 13.51
C GLU A 126 7.95 13.58 12.32
N LYS A 127 9.04 12.80 12.45
CA LYS A 127 9.52 11.91 11.38
C LYS A 127 8.56 10.76 11.03
N ILE A 128 7.86 10.21 12.02
CA ILE A 128 6.83 9.18 11.79
C ILE A 128 5.60 9.83 11.16
N ASN A 129 5.23 11.02 11.62
CA ASN A 129 4.10 11.82 11.16
C ASN A 129 4.34 12.33 9.75
N GLU A 130 5.56 12.69 9.34
CA GLU A 130 5.92 13.01 7.95
C GLU A 130 5.77 11.76 7.06
N LYS A 131 6.26 10.59 7.52
CA LYS A 131 6.12 9.32 6.79
C LYS A 131 4.68 8.79 6.73
N CYS A 132 3.84 9.08 7.71
CA CYS A 132 2.46 8.61 7.81
C CYS A 132 1.43 9.64 7.28
N ASN A 133 1.66 10.95 7.43
CA ASN A 133 0.72 11.99 7.01
C ASN A 133 0.77 12.29 5.53
N MET A 134 1.92 12.16 4.86
CA MET A 134 1.98 12.29 3.40
C MET A 134 1.11 11.26 2.66
N ALA A 135 0.64 10.19 3.31
CA ALA A 135 -0.24 9.19 2.69
C ALA A 135 -1.63 9.09 3.34
N MET A 136 -1.77 9.31 4.66
CA MET A 136 -3.06 9.13 5.37
C MET A 136 -3.76 10.45 5.76
N GLY A 137 -3.06 11.58 5.81
CA GLY A 137 -3.64 12.88 6.16
C GLY A 137 -4.42 13.48 5.01
N GLU A 138 -3.81 13.48 3.82
CA GLU A 138 -4.36 14.05 2.59
C GLU A 138 -5.59 13.29 2.10
N SER A 139 -5.59 11.94 2.15
CA SER A 139 -6.77 11.11 1.83
C SER A 139 -7.97 11.40 2.76
N LYS A 140 -7.72 11.59 4.06
CA LYS A 140 -8.81 11.88 5.02
C LYS A 140 -9.40 13.28 4.82
N GLU A 141 -8.58 14.28 4.51
CA GLU A 141 -9.07 15.63 4.22
C GLU A 141 -9.77 15.67 2.85
N LEU A 142 -9.24 15.00 1.82
CA LEU A 142 -9.89 14.85 0.53
C LEU A 142 -11.26 14.18 0.68
N LYS A 143 -11.38 13.09 1.46
CA LYS A 143 -12.68 12.45 1.77
C LYS A 143 -13.68 13.41 2.39
N LYS A 144 -13.25 14.33 3.27
CA LYS A 144 -14.15 15.34 3.85
C LYS A 144 -14.59 16.38 2.82
N VAL A 145 -13.68 16.84 1.97
CA VAL A 145 -13.98 17.78 0.88
C VAL A 145 -14.96 17.16 -0.11
N LEU A 146 -14.69 15.93 -0.58
CA LEU A 146 -15.58 15.20 -1.49
C LEU A 146 -16.95 14.96 -0.88
N LYS A 147 -17.00 14.56 0.41
CA LYS A 147 -18.29 14.39 1.11
C LYS A 147 -19.08 15.69 1.12
N LYS A 148 -18.45 16.81 1.45
CA LYS A 148 -19.11 18.11 1.46
C LYS A 148 -19.56 18.53 0.04
N PHE A 149 -18.70 18.34 -0.95
CA PHE A 149 -19.00 18.63 -2.35
C PHE A 149 -20.21 17.84 -2.86
N ASN A 150 -20.30 16.55 -2.53
CA ASN A 150 -21.45 15.70 -2.85
C ASN A 150 -22.71 16.11 -2.07
N ASP A 151 -22.58 16.39 -0.76
CA ASP A 151 -23.71 16.79 0.10
C ASP A 151 -24.32 18.14 -0.35
N ASP A 152 -23.48 19.05 -0.84
CA ASP A 152 -23.87 20.36 -1.37
C ASP A 152 -24.32 20.26 -2.86
N GLU A 153 -24.41 19.07 -3.45
CA GLU A 153 -24.81 18.79 -4.85
C GLU A 153 -23.91 19.43 -5.94
N MET A 154 -22.62 19.69 -5.67
CA MET A 154 -21.77 20.47 -6.58
C MET A 154 -21.06 19.66 -7.68
N GLY A 155 -21.35 18.36 -7.78
CA GLY A 155 -21.07 17.54 -8.97
C GLY A 155 -22.24 17.50 -9.97
N GLY A 156 -23.38 18.14 -9.65
CA GLY A 156 -24.59 18.11 -10.47
C GLY A 156 -25.16 16.70 -10.64
N GLY A 157 -24.71 16.00 -11.69
CA GLY A 157 -25.07 14.61 -11.99
C GLY A 157 -24.06 13.56 -11.50
N PHE A 158 -22.99 13.97 -10.80
CA PHE A 158 -21.89 13.08 -10.43
C PHE A 158 -21.69 12.98 -8.92
N ILE A 159 -21.26 11.81 -8.46
CA ILE A 159 -20.77 11.57 -7.09
C ILE A 159 -19.30 11.18 -7.15
N TYR A 160 -18.49 11.80 -6.29
CA TYR A 160 -17.07 11.50 -6.19
C TYR A 160 -16.73 10.85 -4.86
N PHE A 161 -15.98 9.75 -4.88
CA PHE A 161 -15.58 9.07 -3.65
C PHE A 161 -14.24 8.35 -3.81
N ILE A 162 -13.56 8.16 -2.68
CA ILE A 162 -12.36 7.35 -2.63
C ILE A 162 -12.76 5.90 -2.37
N HIS A 163 -12.26 5.00 -3.20
CA HIS A 163 -12.47 3.57 -3.09
C HIS A 163 -11.13 2.83 -3.10
N GLU A 164 -11.05 1.72 -2.38
CA GLU A 164 -9.87 0.87 -2.39
C GLU A 164 -10.00 -0.16 -3.52
N GLN A 165 -9.13 -0.07 -4.53
CA GLN A 165 -9.04 -1.04 -5.62
C GLN A 165 -7.60 -1.55 -5.69
N ASN A 166 -7.40 -2.87 -5.63
CA ASN A 166 -6.07 -3.49 -5.68
C ASN A 166 -5.06 -2.85 -4.71
N ASP A 167 -5.52 -2.52 -3.50
CA ASP A 167 -4.72 -1.94 -2.40
C ASP A 167 -4.21 -0.51 -2.63
N GLU A 168 -4.76 0.14 -3.66
CA GLU A 168 -4.58 1.55 -3.94
C GLU A 168 -5.89 2.27 -3.67
N GLU A 169 -5.81 3.42 -2.99
CA GLU A 169 -6.96 4.32 -2.92
C GLU A 169 -7.07 5.05 -4.25
N VAL A 170 -8.21 4.92 -4.92
CA VAL A 170 -8.54 5.59 -6.18
C VAL A 170 -9.69 6.56 -5.98
N LEU A 171 -9.59 7.73 -6.61
CA LEU A 171 -10.70 8.66 -6.74
C LEU A 171 -11.60 8.19 -7.89
N ILE A 172 -12.87 7.95 -7.58
CA ILE A 172 -13.87 7.47 -8.54
C ILE A 172 -14.93 8.54 -8.72
N GLN A 173 -15.33 8.76 -9.98
CA GLN A 173 -16.55 9.46 -10.37
C GLN A 173 -17.64 8.42 -10.67
N LEU A 174 -18.84 8.62 -10.14
CA LEU A 174 -20.06 7.87 -10.47
C LEU A 174 -21.05 8.82 -11.14
N ASP A 175 -21.51 8.46 -12.34
CA ASP A 175 -22.60 9.14 -13.03
C ASP A 175 -23.95 8.67 -12.47
N LEU A 176 -24.80 9.60 -12.04
CA LEU A 176 -26.12 9.29 -11.47
C LEU A 176 -27.21 9.04 -12.52
N VAL A 177 -26.93 9.32 -13.79
CA VAL A 177 -27.87 9.11 -14.91
C VAL A 177 -27.82 7.65 -15.38
N ASP A 178 -26.61 7.10 -15.55
CA ASP A 178 -26.42 5.73 -16.08
C ASP A 178 -25.69 4.78 -15.13
N TYR A 179 -25.27 5.25 -13.95
CA TYR A 179 -24.56 4.49 -12.92
C TYR A 179 -23.20 3.93 -13.36
N LEU A 180 -22.61 4.49 -14.41
CA LEU A 180 -21.24 4.17 -14.80
C LEU A 180 -20.24 4.84 -13.87
N THR A 181 -19.14 4.13 -13.63
CA THR A 181 -18.02 4.63 -12.84
C THR A 181 -16.79 4.84 -13.71
N CYS A 182 -16.04 5.89 -13.41
CA CYS A 182 -14.76 6.19 -14.01
C CYS A 182 -13.72 6.37 -12.90
N VAL A 183 -12.54 5.77 -13.05
CA VAL A 183 -11.39 6.05 -12.19
C VAL A 183 -10.79 7.37 -12.66
N VAL A 184 -10.81 8.37 -11.78
CA VAL A 184 -10.24 9.71 -12.05
C VAL A 184 -8.72 9.63 -11.94
N CYS A 185 -8.20 9.27 -10.78
CA CYS A 185 -6.77 9.10 -10.54
C CYS A 185 -6.55 8.24 -9.29
N ARG A 186 -5.31 7.83 -9.06
CA ARG A 186 -4.92 7.28 -7.76
C ARG A 186 -4.70 8.41 -6.77
N VAL A 187 -5.08 8.19 -5.52
CA VAL A 187 -4.90 9.20 -4.45
C VAL A 187 -3.41 9.51 -4.25
N GLU A 188 -2.53 8.52 -4.43
CA GLU A 188 -1.07 8.72 -4.40
C GLU A 188 -0.53 9.57 -5.57
N GLU A 189 -1.32 9.84 -6.60
CA GLU A 189 -0.94 10.70 -7.73
C GLU A 189 -1.29 12.16 -7.47
N ILE A 190 -2.07 12.46 -6.43
CA ILE A 190 -2.48 13.83 -6.08
C ILE A 190 -1.38 14.47 -5.26
N GLU A 191 -0.75 15.52 -5.79
CA GLU A 191 0.26 16.32 -5.09
C GLU A 191 -0.38 17.34 -4.15
N ASP A 192 -1.50 17.95 -4.58
CA ASP A 192 -2.26 18.93 -3.79
C ASP A 192 -3.72 18.97 -4.28
N PHE A 193 -4.64 19.44 -3.43
CA PHE A 193 -6.03 19.69 -3.83
C PHE A 193 -6.60 20.94 -3.17
N GLN A 194 -7.45 21.66 -3.91
CA GLN A 194 -8.05 22.90 -3.45
C GLN A 194 -9.53 22.95 -3.84
N PHE A 195 -10.39 23.22 -2.87
CA PHE A 195 -11.80 23.53 -3.13
C PHE A 195 -11.96 25.02 -3.35
N ILE A 196 -12.28 25.42 -4.58
CA ILE A 196 -12.44 26.82 -5.00
C ILE A 196 -13.93 27.15 -4.97
N LYS A 197 -14.36 27.94 -3.98
CA LYS A 197 -15.77 28.27 -3.75
C LYS A 197 -16.37 29.19 -4.81
N GLU A 198 -15.55 30.01 -5.45
CA GLU A 198 -15.99 30.95 -6.47
C GLU A 198 -16.37 30.25 -7.79
N GLU A 199 -15.80 29.07 -8.02
CA GLU A 199 -16.00 28.26 -9.22
C GLU A 199 -16.77 26.95 -8.93
N ASP A 200 -17.21 26.77 -7.67
CA ASP A 200 -17.90 25.59 -7.16
C ASP A 200 -17.22 24.27 -7.60
N GLY A 201 -15.89 24.21 -7.51
CA GLY A 201 -15.10 23.10 -8.04
C GLY A 201 -13.89 22.71 -7.20
N ILE A 202 -13.37 21.51 -7.46
CA ILE A 202 -12.18 20.95 -6.81
C ILE A 202 -11.06 20.87 -7.85
N TYR A 203 -9.97 21.59 -7.59
CA TYR A 203 -8.71 21.45 -8.32
C TYR A 203 -7.87 20.36 -7.69
N LEU A 204 -7.34 19.46 -8.52
CA LEU A 204 -6.37 18.43 -8.16
C LEU A 204 -5.09 18.70 -8.93
N LYS A 205 -3.98 18.93 -8.22
CA LYS A 205 -2.64 18.94 -8.80
C LYS A 205 -2.12 17.51 -8.84
N LEU A 206 -1.66 17.03 -9.98
CA LEU A 206 -1.22 15.64 -10.15
C LEU A 206 0.29 15.56 -10.36
N HIS A 207 0.89 14.45 -9.92
CA HIS A 207 2.24 14.08 -10.32
C HIS A 207 2.27 13.76 -11.81
N GLU A 208 3.06 14.52 -12.58
CA GLU A 208 3.22 14.36 -14.03
C GLU A 208 3.74 12.94 -14.36
N LYS A 209 2.84 12.06 -14.82
CA LYS A 209 3.14 10.64 -15.12
C LYS A 209 2.79 10.24 -16.56
N TYR A 210 1.90 10.97 -17.24
CA TYR A 210 1.45 10.69 -18.61
C TYR A 210 1.31 11.98 -19.42
N GLU A 211 1.69 11.91 -20.70
CA GLU A 211 1.58 12.90 -21.80
C GLU A 211 0.85 14.22 -21.45
N ASP A 212 1.55 15.15 -20.78
CA ASP A 212 1.11 16.54 -20.53
C ASP A 212 -0.14 16.73 -19.64
N ILE A 213 -0.55 15.73 -18.84
CA ILE A 213 -1.61 15.88 -17.83
C ILE A 213 -0.99 16.06 -16.45
N ASP A 214 -1.07 17.28 -15.92
CA ASP A 214 -0.52 17.70 -14.62
C ASP A 214 -1.59 18.16 -13.61
N HIS A 215 -2.87 18.18 -14.01
CA HIS A 215 -3.98 18.54 -13.14
C HIS A 215 -5.30 17.89 -13.55
N ALA A 216 -6.27 17.91 -12.64
CA ALA A 216 -7.67 17.62 -12.93
C ALA A 216 -8.58 18.66 -12.24
N TRP A 217 -9.67 19.01 -12.91
CA TRP A 217 -10.69 19.91 -12.40
C TRP A 217 -12.03 19.18 -12.29
N ILE A 218 -12.66 19.25 -11.12
CA ILE A 218 -13.95 18.60 -10.83
C ILE A 218 -14.98 19.67 -10.55
N ASP A 219 -16.03 19.74 -11.37
CA ASP A 219 -17.17 20.64 -11.18
C ASP A 219 -18.50 19.98 -11.63
N TYR A 220 -19.53 20.79 -11.83
CA TYR A 220 -20.85 20.35 -12.29
C TYR A 220 -20.87 19.71 -13.69
N MET A 221 -19.83 19.92 -14.51
CA MET A 221 -19.67 19.32 -15.83
C MET A 221 -18.97 17.96 -15.80
N GLY A 222 -18.51 17.52 -14.62
CA GLY A 222 -17.72 16.29 -14.47
C GLY A 222 -16.22 16.59 -14.32
N VAL A 223 -15.39 15.54 -14.39
CA VAL A 223 -13.94 15.69 -14.40
C VAL A 223 -13.41 16.21 -15.75
N GLN A 224 -12.47 17.15 -15.69
CA GLN A 224 -11.71 17.69 -16.81
C GLN A 224 -10.22 17.49 -16.53
N MET A 225 -9.46 17.02 -17.52
CA MET A 225 -8.01 16.73 -17.44
C MET A 225 -7.28 17.40 -18.60
#